data_AF-A0A101NTP3-F1
#
_entry.id   AF-A0A101NTP3-F1
#
_cell.length_a   1.000
_cell.length_b   1.000
_cell.length_c   1.000
_cell.angle_alpha   90.00
_cell.angle_beta   90.00
_cell.angle_gamma   90.00
#
_symmetry.space_group_name_H-M   'P 1'
#
loop_
_entity.id
_entity.type
_entity.pdbx_description
1 polymer ?
#
loop_
_entity_poly.entity_id
_entity_poly.type
_entity_poly.pdbx_seq_one_letter_code
_entity_poly.pdbx_strand_id
1 'polypeptide(L)' 'MHAVRAVTRGVAAQVEDFAQRPDALVVEFGIELTAQAGAVITAAGASAQLTVSLTWNNKS' A
#
# COMPACT_ATOMS: atom_id res chain seq x y z
N MET A 1 -1.67 9.97 -10.27
CA MET A 1 -1.03 8.66 -10.03
C MET A 1 0.47 8.74 -9.63
N HIS A 2 0.99 9.89 -9.18
CA HIS A 2 2.40 9.98 -8.75
C HIS A 2 2.67 9.29 -7.40
N ALA A 3 1.74 9.41 -6.44
CA ALA A 3 1.90 8.87 -5.10
C ALA A 3 2.06 7.34 -5.09
N VAL A 4 1.17 6.61 -5.77
CA VAL A 4 1.24 5.14 -5.88
C VAL A 4 2.58 4.70 -6.46
N ARG A 5 3.01 5.29 -7.58
CA ARG A 5 4.31 4.97 -8.21
C ARG A 5 5.52 5.32 -7.34
N ALA A 6 5.42 6.36 -6.51
CA ALA A 6 6.47 6.70 -5.56
C ALA A 6 6.58 5.65 -4.45
N VAL A 7 5.44 5.26 -3.87
CA VAL A 7 5.36 4.21 -2.84
C VAL A 7 5.86 2.88 -3.38
N THR A 8 5.38 2.44 -4.56
CA THR A 8 5.81 1.16 -5.14
C THR A 8 7.32 1.11 -5.39
N ARG A 9 7.94 2.19 -5.89
CA ARG A 9 9.40 2.24 -6.06
C ARG A 9 10.16 2.24 -4.74
N GLY A 10 9.66 2.96 -3.74
CA GLY A 10 10.27 2.98 -2.42
C GLY A 10 10.27 1.58 -1.80
N VAL A 11 9.14 0.88 -1.85
CA VAL A 11 9.03 -0.50 -1.35
C VAL A 11 9.92 -1.45 -2.17
N ALA A 12 9.95 -1.32 -3.50
CA ALA A 12 10.80 -2.15 -4.34
C ALA A 12 12.30 -1.97 -4.03
N ALA A 13 12.76 -0.74 -3.84
CA ALA A 13 14.15 -0.46 -3.48
C ALA A 13 14.54 -1.11 -2.14
N GLN A 14 13.66 -1.04 -1.13
CA GLN A 14 13.91 -1.66 0.17
C GLN A 14 14.02 -3.19 0.08
N VAL A 15 13.33 -3.81 -0.88
CA VAL A 15 13.37 -5.25 -1.11
C VAL A 15 14.67 -5.69 -1.81
N GLU A 16 15.36 -4.80 -2.52
CA GLU A 16 16.65 -5.13 -3.15
C GLU A 16 17.76 -5.39 -2.11
N ASP A 17 17.65 -4.77 -0.93
CA ASP A 17 18.62 -4.93 0.16
C ASP A 17 18.38 -6.19 1.03
N PHE A 18 17.38 -7.01 0.69
CA PHE A 18 17.06 -8.21 1.48
C PHE A 18 18.10 -9.31 1.25
N ALA A 19 18.64 -9.87 2.33
CA ALA A 19 19.61 -10.97 2.28
C ALA A 19 19.09 -12.19 1.50
N GLN A 20 17.79 -12.47 1.60
CA GLN A 20 17.08 -13.39 0.72
C GLN A 20 15.97 -12.63 0.00
N ARG A 21 16.12 -12.46 -1.31
CA ARG A 21 15.12 -11.77 -2.13
C ARG A 21 13.81 -12.58 -2.18
N PRO A 22 12.67 -11.94 -1.93
CA PRO A 22 11.36 -12.58 -2.09
C PRO A 22 11.08 -12.87 -3.57
N ASP A 23 10.37 -13.96 -3.84
CA ASP A 23 9.93 -14.34 -5.19
C ASP A 23 8.79 -13.44 -5.69
N ALA A 24 7.95 -12.96 -4.77
CA ALA A 24 6.87 -12.04 -5.07
C ALA A 24 6.80 -10.91 -4.03
N LEU A 25 6.63 -9.70 -4.53
CA LEU A 25 6.28 -8.50 -3.77
C LEU A 25 4.94 -7.99 -4.32
N VAL A 26 3.95 -7.88 -3.45
CA VAL A 26 2.64 -7.31 -3.76
C VAL A 26 2.43 -6.08 -2.88
N VAL A 27 2.07 -4.95 -3.49
CA VAL A 27 1.78 -3.70 -2.79
C VAL A 27 0.36 -3.30 -3.13
N GLU A 28 -0.50 -3.23 -2.11
CA GLU A 28 -1.90 -2.85 -2.23
C GLU A 28 -2.13 -1.52 -1.53
N PHE A 29 -2.76 -0.58 -2.22
CA PHE A 29 -3.10 0.72 -1.69
C PHE A 29 -4.62 0.87 -1.62
N GLY A 30 -5.15 0.99 -0.41
CA GLY A 30 -6.54 1.29 -0.13
C GLY A 30 -6.73 2.78 0.15
N ILE A 31 -7.79 3.37 -0.39
CA ILE A 31 -8.28 4.71 -0.02
C ILE A 31 -9.75 4.56 0.30
N GLU A 32 -10.15 5.03 1.46
CA GLU A 32 -11.55 5.10 1.85
C GLU A 32 -11.96 6.57 1.99
N LEU A 33 -13.03 6.96 1.30
CA LEU A 33 -13.62 8.29 1.37
C LEU A 33 -14.99 8.18 2.05
N THR A 34 -15.17 8.89 3.16
CA THR A 34 -16.43 8.90 3.89
C THR A 34 -17.06 10.28 3.81
N ALA A 35 -18.33 10.33 3.41
CA ALA A 35 -19.13 11.55 3.37
C ALA A 35 -20.52 11.25 3.93
N GLN A 36 -20.89 11.90 5.03
CA GLN A 36 -22.22 11.79 5.63
C GLN A 36 -23.14 12.88 5.06
N ALA A 37 -24.25 12.49 4.44
CA ALA A 37 -25.26 13.41 3.92
C ALA A 37 -26.40 13.59 4.94
N GLY A 38 -26.50 14.77 5.55
CA GLY A 38 -27.62 15.15 6.42
C GLY A 38 -27.23 16.17 7.49
N ALA A 39 -27.89 17.33 7.46
CA ALA A 39 -27.80 18.44 8.40
C ALA A 39 -26.36 18.87 8.77
N VAL A 40 -25.84 19.83 7.99
CA VAL A 40 -24.52 20.45 8.13
C VAL A 40 -23.40 19.53 7.64
N ILE A 41 -22.67 19.99 6.63
CA ILE A 41 -21.41 19.41 6.15
C ILE A 41 -20.44 19.38 7.34
N THR A 42 -20.44 18.32 8.15
CA THR A 42 -19.76 18.32 9.48
C THR A 42 -18.55 17.40 9.54
N ALA A 43 -18.40 16.43 8.65
CA ALA A 43 -17.14 15.70 8.49
C ALA A 43 -17.03 15.07 7.09
N ALA A 44 -16.00 15.46 6.34
CA ALA A 44 -15.48 14.65 5.25
C ALA A 44 -14.22 13.95 5.79
N GLY A 45 -14.18 12.63 5.68
CA GLY A 45 -13.05 11.81 6.10
C GLY A 45 -12.37 11.16 4.91
N ALA A 46 -11.05 11.06 4.97
CA ALA A 46 -10.27 10.21 4.08
C ALA A 46 -9.34 9.35 4.93
N SER A 47 -9.39 8.03 4.73
CA SER A 47 -8.42 7.11 5.29
C SER A 47 -7.63 6.46 4.15
N ALA A 48 -6.39 6.09 4.43
CA ALA A 48 -5.53 5.42 3.48
C ALA A 48 -4.88 4.21 4.17
N GLN A 49 -4.81 3.11 3.44
CA GLN A 49 -4.24 1.85 3.90
C GLN A 49 -3.18 1.40 2.89
N LEU A 50 -2.05 0.90 3.41
CA LEU A 50 -1.00 0.31 2.60
C LEU A 50 -0.72 -1.09 3.14
N THR A 51 -0.99 -2.10 2.31
CA THR A 51 -0.66 -3.50 2.61
C THR A 51 0.51 -3.91 1.73
N VAL A 52 1.55 -4.46 2.36
CA VAL A 52 2.73 -5.00 1.65
C VAL A 52 2.84 -6.47 1.98
N SER A 53 2.81 -7.31 0.95
CA SER A 53 2.88 -8.76 1.07
C SER A 53 4.12 -9.26 0.34
N LEU A 54 4.90 -10.08 1.02
CA LEU A 54 6.15 -10.68 0.54
C LEU A 54 6.03 -12.19 0.59
N THR A 55 6.52 -12.88 -0.43
CA THR A 55 6.50 -14.35 -0.49
C THR A 55 7.88 -14.89 -0.77
N TRP A 56 8.29 -15.89 0.02
CA TRP A 56 9.49 -16.70 -0.20
C TRP A 56 9.07 -18.14 -0.41
N ASN A 57 9.36 -18.66 -1.59
CA ASN A 57 9.18 -20.06 -1.93
C ASN A 57 10.49 -20.76 -1.61
N ASN A 58 10.59 -21.33 -0.41
CA ASN A 58 11.72 -22.19 -0.09
C ASN A 58 11.54 -23.50 -0.86
N LYS A 59 12.13 -23.58 -2.06
CA LYS A 59 12.23 -24.85 -2.78
C LYS A 59 13.30 -25.68 -2.09
N SER A 60 12.85 -26.56 -1.19
CA SER A 60 13.63 -27.69 -0.70
C SER A 60 13.84 -28.74 -1.79
#